data_AF-A0A965WYJ7-F1
#
_entry.id   AF-A0A965WYJ7-F1
#
_cell.length_a   1.000
_cell.length_b   1.000
_cell.length_c   1.000
_cell.angle_alpha   90.00
_cell.angle_beta   90.00
_cell.angle_gamma   90.00
#
_symmetry.space_group_name_H-M   'P 1'
#
loop_
_entity.id
_entity.type
_entity.pdbx_description
1 polymer ?
#
loop_
_entity_poly.entity_id
_entity_poly.type
_entity_poly.pdbx_seq_one_letter_code
_entity_poly.pdbx_strand_id
1 'polypeptide(L)'
;MKRFGNQPVPSAGPFITAILILCLILSTSCQSSETSERLVSSGETTIDVVSQATLARYRTNEVRDYQGMRLDPAIGPRDNSIQGVQNVDMDSFELRIDGLVKAPIEFSYDDVLAMTSDQRLITLYCVEGWEATVLWEGVRIKELIEKAGGVSDSANTVIFHCVDGYTTSLSLHMIQNWDIILAYKANDLPLPPEMGFPFIVVAERKYGYKWARWVNRIEVSDNDSYRGYWESRGWDNYASIYGS
;
A
#
# COMPACT_ATOMS: atom_id res chain seq x y z
N MET A 1 4.46 31.00 5.00
CA MET A 1 4.34 31.88 3.81
C MET A 1 5.71 32.06 3.16
N LYS A 2 6.00 31.30 2.10
CA LYS A 2 7.04 31.57 1.11
C LYS A 2 6.63 30.86 -0.18
N ARG A 3 6.37 31.66 -1.23
CA ARG A 3 6.04 31.21 -2.59
C ARG A 3 7.35 30.87 -3.30
N PHE A 4 7.42 29.69 -3.89
CA PHE A 4 8.32 29.31 -4.99
C PHE A 4 7.53 28.24 -5.75
N GLY A 5 7.31 28.27 -7.06
CA GLY A 5 7.91 29.04 -8.15
C GLY A 5 7.79 28.11 -9.35
N ASN A 6 6.83 28.38 -10.24
CA ASN A 6 6.65 27.61 -11.48
C ASN A 6 7.97 27.60 -12.27
N GLN A 7 8.37 26.42 -12.75
CA GLN A 7 9.37 26.28 -13.80
C GLN A 7 8.74 25.59 -15.02
N PRO A 8 9.15 25.97 -16.25
CA PRO A 8 8.32 25.86 -17.44
C PRO A 8 8.48 24.53 -18.19
N VAL A 9 7.42 24.14 -18.88
CA VAL A 9 7.39 23.05 -19.88
C VAL A 9 7.87 23.59 -21.23
N PRO A 10 8.77 22.94 -21.98
CA PRO A 10 9.20 23.43 -23.29
C PRO A 10 8.12 23.19 -24.36
N SER A 11 7.79 24.28 -25.07
CA SER A 11 6.86 24.37 -26.18
C SER A 11 7.46 23.84 -27.49
N ALA A 12 6.73 22.94 -28.17
CA ALA A 12 6.96 22.64 -29.58
C ALA A 12 6.29 23.72 -30.45
N GLY A 13 7.06 24.35 -31.34
CA GLY A 13 6.61 25.40 -32.25
C GLY A 13 5.82 24.85 -33.47
N PRO A 14 4.97 25.68 -34.12
CA PRO A 14 4.11 25.26 -35.22
C PRO A 14 4.73 25.56 -36.59
N PHE A 15 4.39 24.74 -37.59
CA PHE A 15 4.52 25.08 -39.01
C PHE A 15 3.15 24.94 -39.71
N ILE A 16 2.60 26.09 -40.13
CA ILE A 16 1.98 26.43 -41.43
C ILE A 16 1.11 25.32 -42.07
N THR A 17 -0.18 25.51 -42.38
CA THR A 17 -0.66 26.24 -43.58
C THR A 17 -2.20 26.36 -43.56
N ALA A 18 -2.70 27.46 -44.13
CA ALA A 18 -4.09 27.84 -44.32
C ALA A 18 -4.94 26.90 -45.19
N ILE A 19 -6.28 26.95 -45.02
CA ILE A 19 -7.29 27.00 -46.10
C ILE A 19 -8.62 27.52 -45.50
N LEU A 20 -9.13 28.61 -46.08
CA LEU A 20 -10.48 29.17 -45.94
C LEU A 20 -11.47 28.32 -46.74
N ILE A 21 -12.62 27.92 -46.17
CA ILE A 21 -13.91 27.86 -46.90
C ILE A 21 -15.07 28.19 -45.94
N LEU A 22 -15.79 29.25 -46.29
CA LEU A 22 -17.09 29.68 -45.77
C LEU A 22 -18.16 29.19 -46.77
N CYS A 23 -19.27 28.58 -46.31
CA CYS A 23 -20.63 28.79 -46.85
C CYS A 23 -21.71 27.88 -46.23
N LEU A 24 -22.66 28.54 -45.55
CA LEU A 24 -24.12 28.46 -45.67
C LEU A 24 -24.88 27.11 -45.73
N ILE A 25 -25.52 26.82 -44.60
CA ILE A 25 -26.90 26.37 -44.32
C ILE A 25 -27.85 26.26 -45.54
N LEU A 26 -28.60 25.15 -45.64
CA LEU A 26 -30.04 25.12 -45.98
C LEU A 26 -30.73 23.76 -45.67
N SER A 27 -31.85 23.87 -44.92
CA SER A 27 -33.14 23.15 -44.96
C SER A 27 -33.26 21.62 -44.75
N THR A 28 -33.93 21.29 -43.62
CA THR A 28 -35.13 20.42 -43.45
C THR A 28 -35.28 19.11 -44.23
N SER A 29 -35.42 17.97 -43.53
CA SER A 29 -36.72 17.27 -43.34
C SER A 29 -36.59 15.93 -42.58
N CYS A 30 -37.61 15.67 -41.75
CA CYS A 30 -38.25 14.41 -41.34
C CYS A 30 -37.65 13.06 -41.80
N GLN A 31 -37.47 12.09 -40.88
CA GLN A 31 -38.44 11.01 -40.58
C GLN A 31 -37.74 9.82 -39.88
N SER A 32 -38.49 9.23 -38.94
CA SER A 32 -38.51 7.81 -38.54
C SER A 32 -37.30 7.17 -37.86
N SER A 33 -37.56 6.84 -36.59
CA SER A 33 -37.15 5.67 -35.84
C SER A 33 -36.90 4.40 -36.67
N GLU A 34 -35.72 3.81 -36.49
CA GLU A 34 -35.56 2.35 -36.48
C GLU A 34 -34.59 1.96 -35.36
N THR A 35 -35.13 1.19 -34.43
CA THR A 35 -34.45 0.41 -33.39
C THR A 35 -33.49 -0.58 -34.05
N SER A 36 -32.18 -0.42 -33.83
CA SER A 36 -31.21 -1.45 -34.14
C SER A 36 -30.68 -2.03 -32.83
N GLU A 37 -31.24 -3.17 -32.45
CA GLU A 37 -30.64 -4.08 -31.47
C GLU A 37 -29.28 -4.54 -32.02
N ARG A 38 -28.20 -4.15 -31.34
CA ARG A 38 -26.86 -4.67 -31.62
C ARG A 38 -26.38 -5.47 -30.42
N LEU A 39 -26.54 -6.78 -30.56
CA LEU A 39 -25.70 -7.88 -30.08
C LEU A 39 -24.68 -7.49 -28.99
N VAL A 40 -24.95 -7.98 -27.77
CA VAL A 40 -23.98 -8.10 -26.68
C VAL A 40 -22.88 -9.06 -27.15
N SER A 41 -21.79 -8.48 -27.67
CA SER A 41 -20.50 -9.16 -27.76
C SER A 41 -19.92 -9.18 -26.35
N SER A 42 -19.59 -10.37 -25.87
CA SER A 42 -18.78 -10.63 -24.68
C SER A 42 -17.48 -9.83 -24.76
N GLY A 43 -17.51 -8.62 -24.21
CA GLY A 43 -16.35 -7.78 -24.00
C GLY A 43 -15.78 -8.09 -22.63
N GLU A 44 -14.47 -8.32 -22.59
CA GLU A 44 -13.64 -8.39 -21.40
C GLU A 44 -14.16 -7.43 -20.33
N THR A 45 -14.39 -7.95 -19.13
CA THR A 45 -14.62 -7.15 -17.95
C THR A 45 -13.35 -6.35 -17.71
N THR A 46 -13.21 -5.19 -18.35
CA THR A 46 -12.33 -4.14 -17.88
C THR A 46 -12.90 -3.73 -16.54
N ILE A 47 -12.39 -4.37 -15.48
CA ILE A 47 -12.68 -3.99 -14.11
C ILE A 47 -12.34 -2.51 -14.02
N ASP A 48 -13.35 -1.72 -13.68
CA ASP A 48 -13.23 -0.29 -13.46
C ASP A 48 -12.28 -0.07 -12.27
N VAL A 49 -10.98 0.05 -12.54
CA VAL A 49 -9.89 0.11 -11.55
C VAL A 49 -9.75 1.48 -10.89
N VAL A 50 -10.75 2.35 -11.06
CA VAL A 50 -10.73 3.70 -10.50
C VAL A 50 -12.07 3.97 -9.82
N SER A 51 -12.19 3.59 -8.54
CA SER A 51 -13.00 4.25 -7.48
C SER A 51 -13.77 3.28 -6.57
N GLN A 52 -13.50 3.37 -5.26
CA GLN A 52 -14.27 2.84 -4.11
C GLN A 52 -14.36 1.32 -3.93
N ALA A 53 -14.63 0.88 -2.71
CA ALA A 53 -14.92 -0.53 -2.40
C ALA A 53 -16.16 -1.03 -3.15
N THR A 54 -15.97 -2.00 -4.04
CA THR A 54 -17.07 -2.69 -4.70
C THR A 54 -17.30 -4.06 -4.06
N LEU A 55 -18.55 -4.50 -4.04
CA LEU A 55 -18.90 -5.83 -3.50
C LEU A 55 -18.18 -6.98 -4.22
N ALA A 56 -17.78 -6.77 -5.47
CA ALA A 56 -17.07 -7.75 -6.29
C ALA A 56 -15.62 -8.00 -5.85
N ARG A 57 -14.99 -7.10 -5.08
CA ARG A 57 -13.61 -7.27 -4.62
C ARG A 57 -13.47 -8.09 -3.34
N TYR A 58 -14.56 -8.30 -2.59
CA TYR A 58 -14.48 -9.15 -1.40
C TYR A 58 -14.24 -10.60 -1.80
N ARG A 59 -13.28 -11.21 -1.13
CA ARG A 59 -13.05 -12.65 -1.25
C ARG A 59 -14.20 -13.43 -0.60
N THR A 60 -14.34 -14.69 -0.99
CA THR A 60 -15.27 -15.61 -0.34
C THR A 60 -14.93 -15.70 1.15
N ASN A 61 -15.94 -15.59 2.02
CA ASN A 61 -15.84 -15.59 3.48
C ASN A 61 -15.09 -14.41 4.11
N GLU A 62 -14.74 -13.38 3.34
CA GLU A 62 -14.12 -12.18 3.89
C GLU A 62 -15.12 -11.40 4.73
N VAL A 63 -14.75 -11.08 5.98
CA VAL A 63 -15.59 -10.28 6.88
C VAL A 63 -15.74 -8.87 6.31
N ARG A 64 -16.97 -8.36 6.34
CA ARG A 64 -17.32 -7.07 5.71
C ARG A 64 -17.70 -5.99 6.71
N ASP A 65 -17.97 -6.37 7.95
CA ASP A 65 -18.44 -5.48 8.99
C ASP A 65 -17.86 -5.94 10.34
N TYR A 66 -17.33 -5.00 11.13
CA TYR A 66 -16.78 -5.28 12.46
C TYR A 66 -17.19 -4.16 13.42
N GLN A 67 -17.83 -4.51 14.54
CA GLN A 67 -18.31 -3.56 15.54
C GLN A 67 -19.17 -2.41 14.96
N GLY A 68 -19.97 -2.69 13.93
CA GLY A 68 -20.83 -1.71 13.27
C GLY A 68 -20.11 -0.80 12.26
N MET A 69 -18.81 -1.02 12.02
CA MET A 69 -18.07 -0.35 10.96
C MET A 69 -17.96 -1.26 9.72
N ARG A 70 -18.29 -0.69 8.56
CA ARG A 70 -18.09 -1.35 7.26
C ARG A 70 -16.60 -1.39 6.93
N LEU A 71 -16.11 -2.57 6.56
CA LEU A 71 -14.72 -2.80 6.18
C LEU A 71 -14.56 -2.69 4.65
N ASP A 72 -13.45 -2.13 4.19
CA ASP A 72 -13.03 -2.21 2.80
C ASP A 72 -12.47 -3.61 2.46
N PRO A 73 -12.61 -4.09 1.22
CA PRO A 73 -11.98 -5.31 0.76
C PRO A 73 -10.45 -5.27 0.95
N ALA A 74 -9.87 -6.36 1.43
CA ALA A 74 -8.43 -6.53 1.61
C ALA A 74 -7.67 -6.47 0.27
N ILE A 75 -8.32 -6.84 -0.83
CA ILE A 75 -7.78 -6.59 -2.17
C ILE A 75 -8.06 -5.12 -2.53
N GLY A 76 -6.99 -4.34 -2.52
CA GLY A 76 -7.00 -2.93 -2.86
C GLY A 76 -7.35 -2.68 -4.33
N PRO A 77 -7.83 -1.48 -4.67
CA PRO A 77 -8.13 -1.11 -6.06
C PRO A 77 -6.87 -0.90 -6.92
N ARG A 78 -5.70 -0.75 -6.29
CA ARG A 78 -4.44 -0.38 -6.96
C ARG A 78 -3.31 -1.27 -6.50
N ASP A 79 -2.48 -1.68 -7.45
CA ASP A 79 -1.16 -2.20 -7.15
C ASP A 79 -0.13 -1.08 -7.30
N ASN A 80 0.56 -0.76 -6.21
CA ASN A 80 1.65 0.23 -6.14
C ASN A 80 3.01 -0.43 -5.84
N SER A 81 3.16 -1.71 -6.21
CA SER A 81 4.38 -2.48 -6.05
C SER A 81 5.50 -1.98 -6.96
N ILE A 82 6.76 -2.27 -6.59
CA ILE A 82 7.90 -1.95 -7.45
C ILE A 82 7.98 -2.93 -8.63
N GLN A 83 7.73 -4.22 -8.37
CA GLN A 83 7.95 -5.32 -9.32
C GLN A 83 6.69 -6.18 -9.56
N GLY A 84 5.51 -5.61 -9.41
CA GLY A 84 4.25 -6.36 -9.46
C GLY A 84 3.95 -7.09 -8.14
N VAL A 85 2.83 -7.79 -8.12
CA VAL A 85 2.41 -8.62 -6.98
C VAL A 85 3.39 -9.78 -6.80
N GLN A 86 3.93 -9.94 -5.58
CA GLN A 86 4.84 -11.03 -5.27
C GLN A 86 4.07 -12.27 -4.81
N ASN A 87 4.47 -13.43 -5.34
CA ASN A 87 4.03 -14.74 -4.87
C ASN A 87 5.17 -15.37 -4.09
N VAL A 88 5.15 -15.19 -2.77
CA VAL A 88 6.24 -15.64 -1.89
C VAL A 88 6.19 -17.16 -1.75
N ASP A 89 7.32 -17.82 -1.98
CA ASP A 89 7.48 -19.26 -1.76
C ASP A 89 7.62 -19.55 -0.25
N MET A 90 6.58 -20.14 0.32
CA MET A 90 6.53 -20.39 1.77
C MET A 90 7.40 -21.55 2.23
N ASP A 91 7.87 -22.42 1.32
CA ASP A 91 8.77 -23.53 1.68
C ASP A 91 10.19 -23.01 2.01
N SER A 92 10.55 -21.84 1.50
CA SER A 92 11.85 -21.20 1.68
C SER A 92 11.79 -19.85 2.39
N PHE A 93 10.59 -19.40 2.77
CA PHE A 93 10.40 -18.09 3.38
C PHE A 93 10.83 -18.08 4.85
N GLU A 94 11.61 -17.04 5.20
CA GLU A 94 11.94 -16.71 6.59
C GLU A 94 11.80 -15.21 6.82
N LEU A 95 11.37 -14.85 8.03
CA LEU A 95 11.42 -13.48 8.54
C LEU A 95 12.67 -13.32 9.42
N ARG A 96 13.63 -12.53 8.97
CA ARG A 96 14.85 -12.23 9.73
C ARG A 96 14.70 -10.97 10.59
N ILE A 97 15.11 -11.04 11.85
CA ILE A 97 15.30 -9.89 12.74
C ILE A 97 16.79 -9.74 13.05
N ASP A 98 17.41 -8.61 12.68
CA ASP A 98 18.86 -8.41 12.84
C ASP A 98 19.26 -6.93 13.07
N GLY A 99 20.55 -6.63 12.87
CA GLY A 99 21.14 -5.32 13.10
C GLY A 99 21.55 -5.15 14.57
N LEU A 100 21.17 -4.03 15.17
CA LEU A 100 21.47 -3.66 16.56
C LEU A 100 20.57 -4.37 17.59
N VAL A 101 20.37 -5.68 17.42
CA VAL A 101 19.72 -6.59 18.38
C VAL A 101 20.77 -7.45 19.08
N LYS A 102 20.44 -8.03 20.24
CA LYS A 102 21.41 -8.85 20.99
C LYS A 102 21.69 -10.22 20.35
N ALA A 103 20.66 -10.83 19.78
CA ALA A 103 20.73 -12.15 19.16
C ALA A 103 19.86 -12.15 17.89
N PRO A 104 20.46 -11.94 16.69
CA PRO A 104 19.73 -12.06 15.44
C PRO A 104 19.02 -13.41 15.34
N ILE A 105 17.80 -13.40 14.81
CA ILE A 105 16.91 -14.57 14.76
C ILE A 105 16.13 -14.60 13.45
N GLU A 106 15.82 -15.81 12.99
CA GLU A 106 14.95 -16.08 11.85
C GLU A 106 13.71 -16.81 12.35
N PHE A 107 12.55 -16.41 11.83
CA PHE A 107 11.26 -17.04 12.11
C PHE A 107 10.70 -17.64 10.82
N SER A 108 10.19 -18.87 10.90
CA SER A 108 9.26 -19.35 9.90
C SER A 108 7.94 -18.56 9.98
N TYR A 109 7.10 -18.68 8.96
CA TYR A 109 5.76 -18.11 9.00
C TYR A 109 4.94 -18.65 10.18
N ASP A 110 5.00 -19.95 10.42
CA ASP A 110 4.27 -20.61 11.50
C ASP A 110 4.75 -20.17 12.89
N ASP A 111 6.05 -19.87 13.05
CA ASP A 111 6.58 -19.33 14.31
C ASP A 111 5.94 -17.98 14.66
N VAL A 112 5.73 -17.11 13.66
CA VAL A 112 5.08 -15.81 13.85
C VAL A 112 3.59 -16.00 14.14
N LEU A 113 2.92 -16.93 13.47
CA LEU A 113 1.50 -17.25 13.68
C LEU A 113 1.24 -17.82 15.08
N ALA A 114 2.21 -18.52 15.67
CA ALA A 114 2.11 -19.07 17.01
C ALA A 114 2.29 -18.02 18.14
N MET A 115 2.68 -16.79 17.80
CA MET A 115 2.83 -15.71 18.79
C MET A 115 1.48 -15.05 19.14
N THR A 116 1.44 -14.38 20.28
CA THR A 116 0.28 -13.55 20.65
C THR A 116 0.03 -12.49 19.58
N SER A 117 -1.16 -12.53 18.98
CA SER A 117 -1.59 -11.54 18.00
C SER A 117 -2.53 -10.49 18.60
N ASP A 118 -2.54 -9.33 17.96
CA ASP A 118 -3.53 -8.29 18.17
C ASP A 118 -4.40 -8.16 16.93
N GLN A 119 -5.69 -7.94 17.14
CA GLN A 119 -6.61 -7.52 16.08
C GLN A 119 -6.86 -6.00 16.18
N ARG A 120 -6.72 -5.28 15.06
CA ARG A 120 -6.76 -3.82 14.99
C ARG A 120 -7.58 -3.35 13.80
N LEU A 121 -8.63 -2.56 14.05
CA LEU A 121 -9.41 -1.89 13.02
C LEU A 121 -8.71 -0.58 12.63
N ILE A 122 -8.06 -0.52 11.48
CA ILE A 122 -7.23 0.63 11.08
C ILE A 122 -7.50 1.04 9.63
N THR A 123 -7.58 2.36 9.42
CA THR A 123 -7.66 2.98 8.09
C THR A 123 -6.27 3.33 7.56
N LEU A 124 -5.93 2.79 6.39
CA LEU A 124 -4.76 3.19 5.61
C LEU A 124 -5.13 4.42 4.77
N TYR A 125 -4.34 5.48 4.85
CA TYR A 125 -4.46 6.66 3.99
C TYR A 125 -3.32 6.71 2.97
N CYS A 126 -3.66 6.78 1.69
CA CYS A 126 -2.68 6.88 0.61
C CYS A 126 -2.49 8.32 0.14
N VAL A 127 -1.25 8.68 -0.21
CA VAL A 127 -0.92 9.97 -0.84
C VAL A 127 -1.62 10.21 -2.18
N GLU A 128 -2.11 9.14 -2.81
CA GLU A 128 -2.87 9.19 -4.06
C GLU A 128 -4.36 9.51 -3.86
N GLY A 129 -4.78 9.82 -2.62
CA GLY A 129 -6.14 10.29 -2.31
C GLY A 129 -7.18 9.17 -2.15
N TRP A 130 -6.74 7.96 -1.82
CA TRP A 130 -7.62 6.85 -1.45
C TRP A 130 -7.33 6.37 -0.03
N GLU A 131 -8.33 5.74 0.58
CA GLU A 131 -8.24 5.15 1.91
C GLU A 131 -8.91 3.78 1.94
N ALA A 132 -8.51 2.94 2.90
CA ALA A 132 -9.11 1.63 3.13
C ALA A 132 -9.11 1.27 4.61
N THR A 133 -10.29 1.01 5.17
CA THR A 133 -10.48 0.58 6.56
C THR A 133 -10.58 -0.94 6.62
N VAL A 134 -9.59 -1.56 7.26
CA VAL A 134 -9.43 -3.02 7.27
C VAL A 134 -9.27 -3.50 8.71
N LEU A 135 -9.77 -4.70 9.00
CA LEU A 135 -9.52 -5.40 10.25
C LEU A 135 -8.22 -6.20 10.12
N TRP A 136 -7.14 -5.70 10.70
CA TRP A 136 -5.82 -6.31 10.65
C TRP A 136 -5.60 -7.25 11.83
N GLU A 137 -4.90 -8.36 11.61
CA GLU A 137 -4.44 -9.22 12.71
C GLU A 137 -2.97 -9.61 12.47
N GLY A 138 -2.17 -9.48 13.54
CA GLY A 138 -0.71 -9.62 13.48
C GLY A 138 -0.01 -9.56 14.83
N VAL A 139 1.31 -9.74 14.81
CA VAL A 139 2.17 -9.64 16.00
C VAL A 139 2.72 -8.22 16.11
N ARG A 140 2.80 -7.66 17.33
CA ARG A 140 3.48 -6.38 17.54
C ARG A 140 4.97 -6.50 17.20
N ILE A 141 5.49 -5.58 16.39
CA ILE A 141 6.90 -5.63 15.95
C ILE A 141 7.86 -5.52 17.13
N LYS A 142 7.49 -4.79 18.20
CA LYS A 142 8.29 -4.72 19.43
C LYS A 142 8.55 -6.11 20.04
N GLU A 143 7.55 -7.00 20.02
CA GLU A 143 7.64 -8.34 20.61
C GLU A 143 8.58 -9.23 19.78
N LEU A 144 8.55 -9.10 18.45
CA LEU A 144 9.50 -9.78 17.55
C LEU A 144 10.95 -9.35 17.84
N ILE A 145 11.17 -8.05 18.05
CA ILE A 145 12.50 -7.52 18.41
C ILE A 145 12.91 -7.96 19.82
N GLU A 146 11.98 -8.07 20.76
CA GLU A 146 12.26 -8.57 22.11
C GLU A 146 12.68 -10.04 22.10
N LYS A 147 12.15 -10.87 21.20
CA LYS A 147 12.63 -12.25 20.99
C LYS A 147 14.10 -12.31 20.54
N ALA A 148 14.58 -11.27 19.85
CA ALA A 148 16.00 -11.10 19.50
C ALA A 148 16.86 -10.57 20.68
N GLY A 149 16.32 -10.57 21.90
CA GLY A 149 17.00 -10.13 23.13
C GLY A 149 16.95 -8.62 23.40
N GLY A 150 16.13 -7.88 22.65
CA GLY A 150 16.04 -6.42 22.70
C GLY A 150 17.12 -5.73 21.85
N VAL A 151 17.22 -4.42 21.98
CA VAL A 151 18.05 -3.56 21.13
C VAL A 151 19.25 -2.97 21.87
N SER A 152 20.26 -2.53 21.11
CA SER A 152 21.37 -1.68 21.60
C SER A 152 20.87 -0.30 22.05
N ASP A 153 21.56 0.33 23.00
CA ASP A 153 21.27 1.70 23.46
C ASP A 153 21.40 2.75 22.36
N SER A 154 22.20 2.48 21.32
CA SER A 154 22.37 3.37 20.16
C SER A 154 21.24 3.26 19.12
N ALA A 155 20.41 2.21 19.19
CA ALA A 155 19.37 1.96 18.21
C ALA A 155 18.31 3.08 18.23
N ASN A 156 17.93 3.56 17.05
CA ASN A 156 16.94 4.63 16.91
C ASN A 156 15.98 4.43 15.73
N THR A 157 16.27 3.49 14.83
CA THR A 157 15.54 3.28 13.57
C THR A 157 15.30 1.78 13.36
N VAL A 158 14.14 1.44 12.82
CA VAL A 158 13.78 0.10 12.39
C VAL A 158 13.52 0.14 10.89
N ILE A 159 14.32 -0.59 10.13
CA ILE A 159 14.28 -0.66 8.67
C ILE A 159 13.58 -1.96 8.26
N PHE A 160 12.59 -1.84 7.39
CA PHE A 160 11.87 -2.96 6.81
C PHE A 160 12.40 -3.21 5.41
N HIS A 161 12.77 -4.46 5.14
CA HIS A 161 13.14 -4.94 3.81
C HIS A 161 12.08 -5.90 3.31
N CYS A 162 11.80 -5.82 2.01
CA CYS A 162 10.74 -6.57 1.35
C CYS A 162 11.31 -7.43 0.23
N VAL A 163 10.59 -8.49 -0.12
CA VAL A 163 10.96 -9.47 -1.16
C VAL A 163 11.25 -8.80 -2.52
N ASP A 164 10.49 -7.78 -2.90
CA ASP A 164 10.65 -7.06 -4.18
C ASP A 164 11.77 -5.99 -4.18
N GLY A 165 12.53 -5.89 -3.09
CA GLY A 165 13.54 -4.86 -2.86
C GLY A 165 12.99 -3.54 -2.32
N TYR A 166 11.69 -3.45 -2.00
CA TYR A 166 11.14 -2.30 -1.31
C TYR A 166 11.76 -2.17 0.09
N THR A 167 12.07 -0.94 0.48
CA THR A 167 12.51 -0.61 1.83
C THR A 167 11.83 0.65 2.34
N THR A 168 11.61 0.71 3.65
CA THR A 168 11.18 1.90 4.38
C THR A 168 11.64 1.76 5.83
N SER A 169 11.48 2.80 6.64
CA SER A 169 11.84 2.77 8.05
C SER A 169 10.83 3.49 8.94
N LEU A 170 10.77 3.07 10.21
CA LEU A 170 10.08 3.79 11.27
C LEU A 170 11.08 4.06 12.39
N SER A 171 10.85 5.09 13.22
CA SER A 171 11.70 5.27 14.40
C SER A 171 11.44 4.16 15.41
N LEU A 172 12.48 3.74 16.13
CA LEU A 172 12.36 2.76 17.21
C LEU A 172 11.33 3.22 18.26
N HIS A 173 11.28 4.52 18.54
CA HIS A 173 10.28 5.10 19.43
C HIS A 173 8.83 4.78 18.99
N MET A 174 8.53 4.84 17.68
CA MET A 174 7.18 4.46 17.20
C MET A 174 6.92 2.97 17.41
N ILE A 175 7.90 2.12 17.08
CA ILE A 175 7.77 0.66 17.26
C ILE A 175 7.49 0.30 18.72
N GLN A 176 8.13 0.99 19.67
CA GLN A 176 7.96 0.73 21.09
C GLN A 176 6.63 1.27 21.66
N ASN A 177 6.12 2.38 21.13
CA ASN A 177 5.04 3.12 21.80
C ASN A 177 3.70 3.12 21.07
N TRP A 178 3.64 2.76 19.79
CA TRP A 178 2.44 2.90 18.96
C TRP A 178 1.76 1.58 18.59
N ASP A 179 2.18 0.46 19.22
CA ASP A 179 1.62 -0.88 18.97
C ASP A 179 1.58 -1.25 17.46
N ILE A 180 2.61 -0.86 16.71
CA ILE A 180 2.74 -1.21 15.28
C ILE A 180 2.81 -2.73 15.14
N ILE A 181 1.94 -3.30 14.32
CA ILE A 181 1.88 -4.74 14.05
C ILE A 181 2.48 -5.09 12.70
N LEU A 182 3.07 -6.28 12.65
CA LEU A 182 3.34 -7.03 11.43
C LEU A 182 2.13 -7.95 11.20
N ALA A 183 1.23 -7.53 10.31
CA ALA A 183 -0.01 -8.24 10.03
C ALA A 183 0.21 -9.39 9.05
N TYR A 184 -0.50 -10.49 9.28
CA TYR A 184 -0.58 -11.67 8.40
C TYR A 184 -2.02 -12.05 8.01
N LYS A 185 -3.01 -11.30 8.53
CA LYS A 185 -4.42 -11.40 8.17
C LYS A 185 -5.04 -10.03 7.94
N ALA A 186 -6.05 -10.01 7.08
CA ALA A 186 -6.95 -8.90 6.83
C ALA A 186 -8.38 -9.44 6.71
N ASN A 187 -9.31 -8.83 7.46
CA ASN A 187 -10.73 -9.18 7.47
C ASN A 187 -10.98 -10.67 7.77
N ASP A 188 -10.32 -11.17 8.84
CA ASP A 188 -10.33 -12.56 9.34
C ASP A 188 -9.83 -13.64 8.36
N LEU A 189 -9.22 -13.24 7.25
CA LEU A 189 -8.60 -14.14 6.29
C LEU A 189 -7.10 -13.87 6.18
N PRO A 190 -6.26 -14.88 5.85
CA PRO A 190 -4.88 -14.65 5.50
C PRO A 190 -4.75 -13.54 4.43
N LEU A 191 -3.66 -12.79 4.47
CA LEU A 191 -3.42 -11.78 3.44
C LEU A 191 -3.45 -12.43 2.05
N PRO A 192 -4.09 -11.80 1.06
CA PRO A 192 -3.85 -12.16 -0.33
C PRO A 192 -2.45 -11.66 -0.76
N PRO A 193 -1.84 -12.24 -1.81
CA PRO A 193 -0.56 -11.78 -2.35
C PRO A 193 -0.50 -10.27 -2.60
N GLU A 194 -1.57 -9.70 -3.12
CA GLU A 194 -1.72 -8.27 -3.41
C GLU A 194 -1.61 -7.39 -2.16
N MET A 195 -1.96 -7.91 -0.98
CA MET A 195 -1.89 -7.17 0.28
C MET A 195 -0.60 -7.45 1.06
N GLY A 196 0.36 -8.15 0.46
CA GLY A 196 1.68 -8.36 1.06
C GLY A 196 1.90 -9.72 1.71
N PHE A 197 1.09 -10.75 1.41
CA PHE A 197 1.32 -12.09 1.96
C PHE A 197 2.79 -12.53 1.79
N PRO A 198 3.51 -12.91 2.87
CA PRO A 198 2.95 -13.29 4.17
C PRO A 198 2.75 -12.14 5.17
N PHE A 199 3.46 -11.02 5.03
CA PHE A 199 3.46 -9.94 6.02
C PHE A 199 3.40 -8.53 5.45
N ILE A 200 2.60 -7.68 6.11
CA ILE A 200 2.56 -6.23 5.89
C ILE A 200 2.76 -5.47 7.21
N VAL A 201 3.51 -4.36 7.18
CA VAL A 201 3.60 -3.43 8.30
C VAL A 201 2.34 -2.57 8.33
N VAL A 202 1.60 -2.63 9.44
CA VAL A 202 0.45 -1.76 9.70
C VAL A 202 0.93 -0.51 10.44
N ALA A 203 1.47 0.44 9.68
CA ALA A 203 2.05 1.68 10.19
C ALA A 203 0.98 2.74 10.44
N GLU A 204 0.12 2.53 11.44
CA GLU A 204 -0.91 3.50 11.82
C GLU A 204 -0.31 4.91 11.96
N ARG A 205 -1.10 5.93 11.59
CA ARG A 205 -0.70 7.35 11.56
C ARG A 205 0.28 7.73 10.46
N LYS A 206 0.70 6.78 9.62
CA LYS A 206 1.59 7.00 8.48
C LYS A 206 0.86 6.83 7.16
N TYR A 207 1.31 7.59 6.15
CA TYR A 207 0.87 7.36 4.78
C TYR A 207 1.25 5.95 4.29
N GLY A 208 0.46 5.43 3.35
CA GLY A 208 0.56 4.06 2.84
C GLY A 208 1.95 3.64 2.34
N TYR A 209 2.81 4.56 1.89
CA TYR A 209 4.19 4.19 1.52
C TYR A 209 5.06 3.75 2.71
N LYS A 210 4.65 3.98 3.96
CA LYS A 210 5.33 3.41 5.13
C LYS A 210 4.82 2.01 5.50
N TRP A 211 3.79 1.51 4.81
CA TRP A 211 3.19 0.19 5.05
C TRP A 211 3.85 -0.84 4.13
N ALA A 212 5.05 -1.27 4.53
CA ALA A 212 5.84 -2.23 3.75
C ALA A 212 5.10 -3.57 3.59
N ARG A 213 4.97 -4.05 2.35
CA ARG A 213 4.36 -5.33 1.97
C ARG A 213 5.46 -6.36 1.68
N TRP A 214 5.18 -7.65 1.88
CA TRP A 214 6.12 -8.75 1.64
C TRP A 214 7.40 -8.63 2.49
N VAL A 215 7.25 -8.24 3.75
CA VAL A 215 8.39 -8.06 4.67
C VAL A 215 9.08 -9.40 4.91
N ASN A 216 10.38 -9.46 4.64
CA ASN A 216 11.23 -10.63 4.93
C ASN A 216 12.37 -10.33 5.90
N ARG A 217 12.65 -9.05 6.19
CA ARG A 217 13.67 -8.67 7.18
C ARG A 217 13.32 -7.36 7.90
N ILE A 218 13.52 -7.37 9.21
CA ILE A 218 13.40 -6.21 10.10
C ILE A 218 14.79 -5.97 10.72
N GLU A 219 15.43 -4.88 10.31
CA GLU A 219 16.76 -4.49 10.73
C GLU A 219 16.66 -3.35 11.75
N VAL A 220 17.24 -3.52 12.93
CA VAL A 220 17.40 -2.45 13.92
C VAL A 220 18.69 -1.69 13.63
N SER A 221 18.61 -0.36 13.52
CA SER A 221 19.69 0.52 13.08
C SER A 221 19.80 1.78 13.96
N ASP A 222 20.95 2.44 13.91
CA ASP A 222 21.20 3.76 14.48
C ASP A 222 21.19 4.87 13.41
N ASN A 223 20.83 4.54 12.17
CA ASN A 223 20.74 5.50 11.07
C ASN A 223 19.38 6.21 11.02
N ASP A 224 19.21 7.26 11.82
CA ASP A 224 18.02 8.12 11.84
C ASP A 224 17.74 8.84 10.51
N SER A 225 18.76 8.93 9.65
CA SER A 225 18.70 9.55 8.34
C SER A 225 18.36 8.57 7.21
N TYR A 226 18.12 7.29 7.52
CA TYR A 226 17.79 6.29 6.50
C TYR A 226 16.60 6.75 5.65
N ARG A 227 16.71 6.51 4.34
CA ARG A 227 15.69 6.82 3.33
C ARG A 227 15.47 5.57 2.49
N GLY A 228 14.26 5.02 2.59
CA GLY A 228 13.85 3.87 1.80
C GLY A 228 13.52 4.22 0.35
N TYR A 229 12.67 3.42 -0.28
CA TYR A 229 12.38 3.55 -1.71
C TYR A 229 11.76 4.92 -2.06
N TRP A 230 10.65 5.31 -1.42
CA TRP A 230 9.98 6.57 -1.75
C TRP A 230 10.69 7.76 -1.10
N GLU A 231 11.22 7.60 0.10
CA GLU A 231 11.86 8.66 0.86
C GLU A 231 13.17 9.11 0.20
N SER A 232 13.91 8.20 -0.45
CA SER A 232 15.08 8.55 -1.27
C SER A 232 14.73 9.29 -2.56
N ARG A 233 13.46 9.24 -2.98
CA ARG A 233 12.90 9.92 -4.16
C ARG A 233 12.22 11.25 -3.80
N GLY A 234 12.45 11.76 -2.59
CA GLY A 234 12.00 13.09 -2.16
C GLY A 234 10.67 13.11 -1.42
N TRP A 235 10.09 11.95 -1.10
CA TRP A 235 8.93 11.89 -0.20
C TRP A 235 9.34 12.14 1.25
N ASP A 236 8.43 12.70 2.06
CA ASP A 236 8.69 12.97 3.47
C ASP A 236 9.04 11.67 4.22
N ASN A 237 10.12 11.69 5.00
CA ASN A 237 10.55 10.51 5.73
C ASN A 237 9.64 10.19 6.92
N TYR A 238 9.08 11.22 7.56
CA TYR A 238 8.22 11.06 8.72
C TYR A 238 6.80 10.65 8.35
N ALA A 239 6.29 11.13 7.21
CA ALA A 239 5.09 10.64 6.54
C ALA A 239 3.81 10.69 7.38
N SER A 240 3.60 11.76 8.15
CA SER A 240 2.42 11.88 9.03
C SER A 240 1.14 12.14 8.26
N ILE A 241 0.06 11.43 8.60
CA ILE A 241 -1.29 11.72 8.10
C ILE A 241 -1.97 12.87 8.86
N TYR A 242 -1.53 13.12 10.10
CA TYR A 242 -1.93 14.30 10.86
C TYR A 242 -0.94 15.41 10.51
N GLY A 243 -1.42 16.52 9.96
CA GLY A 243 -0.58 17.62 9.49
C GLY A 243 0.50 18.01 10.49
N SER A 244 1.70 18.26 9.97
CA SER A 244 2.88 18.74 10.70
C SER A 244 2.66 20.13 11.31
#